data_AF-A0A150GRW3-F1
#
_entry.id   AF-A0A150GRW3-F1
#
_cell.length_a   1.000
_cell.length_b   1.000
_cell.length_c   1.000
_cell.angle_alpha   90.00
_cell.angle_beta   90.00
_cell.angle_gamma   90.00
#
_symmetry.space_group_name_H-M   'P 1'
#
loop_
_entity.id
_entity.type
_entity.pdbx_description
1 polymer ?
#
loop_
_entity_poly.entity_id
_entity_poly.type
_entity_poly.pdbx_seq_one_letter_code
_entity_poly.pdbx_strand_id
1 'polypeptide(L)'
;MRALELGEWNRATAEKLRLEEKQRAARRTRKEAGVEYRARWFKQVIPSPKEWAQPATKPGSVWEFTGEYWAAREAKAWGQLPDIY
;
A
#
# COMPACT_ATOMS: atom_id res chain seq x y z
N MET A 1 -6.76 13.38 -3.64
CA MET A 1 -7.91 13.17 -4.56
C MET A 1 -9.09 14.13 -4.35
N ARG A 2 -9.06 15.06 -3.38
CA ARG A 2 -10.17 16.00 -3.14
C ARG A 2 -10.19 17.22 -4.09
N ALA A 3 -9.02 17.67 -4.55
CA ALA A 3 -8.90 18.84 -5.44
C ALA A 3 -9.27 18.54 -6.91
N LEU A 4 -9.16 17.28 -7.34
CA LEU A 4 -9.51 16.86 -8.69
C LEU A 4 -11.04 16.78 -8.87
N GLU A 5 -11.77 16.40 -7.82
CA GLU A 5 -13.24 16.43 -7.78
C GLU A 5 -13.83 17.85 -7.81
N LEU A 6 -13.04 18.87 -7.41
CA LEU A 6 -13.42 20.28 -7.40
C LEU A 6 -12.98 21.05 -8.67
N GLY A 7 -12.36 20.38 -9.65
CA GLY A 7 -11.91 21.01 -10.90
C GLY A 7 -10.68 21.91 -10.76
N GLU A 8 -10.02 21.94 -9.59
CA GLU A 8 -8.82 22.76 -9.34
C GLU A 8 -7.54 22.01 -9.78
N TRP A 9 -7.34 21.91 -11.09
CA TRP A 9 -6.24 21.17 -11.71
C TRP A 9 -4.83 21.57 -11.22
N ASN A 10 -4.58 22.87 -11.01
CA ASN A 10 -3.27 23.36 -10.57
C ASN A 10 -2.93 22.88 -9.14
N ARG A 11 -3.91 22.90 -8.22
CA ARG A 11 -3.73 22.43 -6.84
C ARG A 11 -3.60 20.91 -6.77
N ALA A 12 -4.36 20.18 -7.59
CA ALA A 12 -4.25 18.73 -7.65
C ALA A 12 -2.86 18.27 -8.16
N THR A 13 -2.27 19.00 -9.11
CA THR A 13 -0.95 18.68 -9.68
C THR A 13 0.16 18.92 -8.66
N ALA A 14 0.13 20.05 -7.95
CA ALA A 14 1.08 20.35 -6.89
C ALA A 14 1.01 19.33 -5.74
N GLU A 15 -0.21 18.98 -5.32
CA GLU A 15 -0.41 18.01 -4.24
C GLU A 15 -0.02 16.58 -4.64
N LYS A 16 -0.25 16.19 -5.91
CA LYS A 16 0.25 14.93 -6.45
C LYS A 16 1.78 14.86 -6.41
N LEU A 17 2.45 15.92 -6.89
CA LEU A 17 3.92 15.97 -6.90
C LEU A 17 4.50 15.90 -5.48
N ARG A 18 3.88 16.60 -4.53
CA ARG A 18 4.26 16.57 -3.10
C ARG A 18 4.15 15.16 -2.52
N LEU A 19 3.03 14.47 -2.77
CA LEU A 19 2.80 13.11 -2.30
C LEU A 19 3.76 12.11 -2.93
N GLU A 20 4.00 12.20 -4.23
CA GLU A 20 4.95 11.32 -4.93
C GLU A 20 6.38 11.50 -4.40
N GLU A 21 6.81 12.74 -4.14
CA GLU A 21 8.16 12.97 -3.59
C GLU A 21 8.26 12.50 -2.13
N LYS A 22 7.21 12.68 -1.31
CA LYS A 22 7.17 12.13 0.07
C LYS A 22 7.27 10.60 0.05
N GLN A 23 6.54 9.93 -0.85
CA GLN A 23 6.60 8.48 -1.00
C GLN A 23 7.97 8.01 -1.53
N ARG A 24 8.56 8.74 -2.48
CA ARG A 24 9.90 8.44 -3.03
C ARG A 24 10.97 8.60 -1.96
N ALA A 25 10.91 9.65 -1.15
CA ALA A 25 11.81 9.86 -0.01
C ALA A 25 11.67 8.74 1.02
N ALA A 26 10.44 8.39 1.42
CA ALA A 26 10.19 7.28 2.35
C ALA A 26 10.73 5.94 1.82
N ARG A 27 10.63 5.70 0.50
CA ARG A 27 11.22 4.52 -0.13
C ARG A 27 12.76 4.54 -0.09
N ARG A 28 13.39 5.70 -0.31
CA ARG A 28 14.86 5.86 -0.20
C ARG A 28 15.33 5.56 1.23
N THR A 29 14.71 6.18 2.23
CA THR A 29 15.06 5.96 3.65
C THR A 29 14.88 4.49 4.07
N ARG A 30 13.80 3.83 3.63
CA ARG A 30 13.60 2.39 3.89
C ARG A 30 14.68 1.53 3.25
N LYS A 31 15.07 1.83 2.00
CA LYS A 31 16.13 1.12 1.29
C LYS A 31 17.49 1.30 1.97
N GLU A 32 17.82 2.52 2.39
CA GLU A 32 19.05 2.85 3.12
C GLU A 32 19.12 2.17 4.48
N ALA A 33 17.98 2.08 5.18
CA ALA A 33 17.87 1.37 6.46
C ALA A 33 17.80 -0.17 6.32
N GLY A 34 17.80 -0.71 5.09
CA GLY A 34 17.65 -2.15 4.84
C GLY A 34 16.28 -2.71 5.24
N VAL A 35 15.28 -1.87 5.45
CA VAL A 35 13.94 -2.28 5.88
C VAL A 35 13.12 -2.66 4.66
N GLU A 36 12.78 -3.94 4.56
CA GLU A 36 11.90 -4.45 3.52
C GLU A 36 10.47 -3.94 3.74
N TYR A 37 9.85 -3.36 2.70
CA TYR A 37 8.47 -2.91 2.79
C TYR A 37 7.52 -4.11 2.74
N ARG A 38 6.73 -4.28 3.80
CA ARG A 38 5.66 -5.29 3.87
C ARG A 38 4.31 -4.61 3.94
N ALA A 39 3.37 -5.06 3.12
CA ALA A 39 1.99 -4.62 3.22
C ALA A 39 1.43 -5.07 4.58
N ARG A 40 0.70 -4.18 5.26
CA ARG A 40 0.24 -4.42 6.63
C ARG A 40 -0.95 -5.39 6.70
N TRP A 41 -1.89 -5.28 5.77
CA TRP A 41 -3.14 -6.05 5.81
C TRP A 41 -3.17 -7.27 4.90
N PHE A 42 -2.14 -7.43 4.06
CA PHE A 42 -2.04 -8.51 3.10
C PHE A 42 -0.62 -9.08 3.12
N LYS A 43 -0.51 -10.39 2.95
CA LYS A 43 0.77 -11.07 2.79
C LYS A 43 0.81 -11.75 1.43
N GLN A 44 1.96 -11.68 0.79
CA GLN A 44 2.19 -12.40 -0.46
C GLN A 44 2.34 -13.89 -0.12
N VAL A 45 1.56 -14.75 -0.77
CA VAL A 45 1.56 -16.20 -0.52
C VAL A 45 1.91 -16.97 -1.80
N ILE A 46 2.39 -18.19 -1.61
CA ILE A 46 2.58 -19.12 -2.72
C ILE A 46 1.19 -19.59 -3.14
N PRO A 47 0.82 -19.50 -4.43
CA PRO A 47 -0.47 -19.94 -4.91
C PRO A 47 -0.70 -21.43 -4.63
N SER A 48 -1.91 -21.78 -4.21
CA SER A 48 -2.31 -23.18 -4.06
C SER A 48 -2.39 -23.89 -5.43
N PRO A 49 -2.36 -25.23 -5.47
CA PRO A 49 -2.52 -25.97 -6.72
C PRO A 49 -3.80 -25.64 -7.49
N LYS A 50 -4.88 -25.25 -6.80
CA LYS A 50 -6.14 -24.78 -7.43
C LYS A 50 -5.97 -23.42 -8.10
N GLU A 51 -5.17 -22.53 -7.53
CA GLU A 51 -4.93 -21.19 -8.08
C GLU A 51 -3.92 -21.23 -9.23
N TRP A 52 -2.98 -22.18 -9.22
CA TRP A 52 -2.04 -22.43 -10.32
C TRP A 52 -2.76 -22.80 -11.64
N ALA A 53 -3.94 -23.43 -11.53
CA ALA A 53 -4.76 -23.77 -12.69
C ALA A 53 -5.36 -22.53 -13.39
N GLN A 54 -5.32 -21.34 -12.76
CA GLN A 54 -5.76 -20.12 -13.41
C GLN A 54 -4.63 -19.52 -14.28
N PRO A 55 -4.88 -19.24 -15.56
CA PRO A 55 -3.85 -18.74 -16.50
C PRO A 55 -3.14 -17.45 -16.05
N ALA A 56 -3.73 -16.70 -15.12
CA ALA A 56 -3.22 -15.42 -14.63
C ALA A 56 -2.32 -15.54 -13.39
N THR A 57 -2.25 -16.71 -12.74
CA THR A 57 -1.56 -16.85 -11.46
C THR A 57 -0.07 -17.08 -11.68
N LYS A 58 0.75 -16.10 -11.29
CA LYS A 58 2.21 -16.19 -11.29
C LYS A 58 2.71 -16.35 -9.84
N PRO A 59 3.91 -16.92 -9.62
CA PRO A 59 4.53 -16.88 -8.30
C PRO A 59 4.61 -15.43 -7.78
N GLY A 60 4.09 -15.20 -6.58
CA GLY A 60 4.00 -13.86 -5.98
C GLY A 60 2.82 -12.99 -6.48
N SER A 61 1.91 -13.48 -7.33
CA SER A 61 0.73 -12.71 -7.72
C SER A 61 -0.41 -12.80 -6.71
N VAL A 62 -0.34 -13.71 -5.74
CA VAL A 62 -1.41 -13.95 -4.77
C VAL A 62 -1.12 -13.24 -3.46
N TRP A 63 -2.10 -12.46 -3.02
CA TRP A 63 -2.07 -11.72 -1.77
C TRP A 63 -3.21 -12.21 -0.89
N GLU A 64 -2.86 -12.82 0.24
CA GLU A 64 -3.83 -13.29 1.22
C GLU A 64 -4.12 -12.17 2.22
N PHE A 65 -5.41 -11.94 2.48
CA PHE A 65 -5.85 -11.01 3.50
C PHE A 65 -5.53 -11.56 4.89
N THR A 66 -4.90 -10.74 5.73
CA THR A 66 -4.44 -11.12 7.08
C THR A 66 -5.57 -11.29 8.10
N GLY A 67 -6.77 -10.74 7.82
CA GLY A 67 -7.87 -10.69 8.81
C GLY A 67 -7.74 -9.56 9.82
N GLU A 68 -6.57 -8.92 9.91
CA GLU A 68 -6.25 -7.98 11.00
C GLU A 68 -6.86 -6.59 10.82
N TYR A 69 -7.27 -6.23 9.59
CA TYR A 69 -7.79 -4.89 9.31
C TYR A 69 -9.04 -4.56 10.13
N TRP A 70 -10.00 -5.49 10.20
CA TRP A 70 -11.27 -5.24 10.89
C TRP A 70 -11.07 -5.13 12.41
N ALA A 71 -10.23 -5.98 12.99
CA ALA A 71 -9.87 -5.91 14.40
C ALA A 71 -9.14 -4.60 14.74
N ALA A 72 -8.18 -4.18 13.92
CA ALA A 72 -7.47 -2.91 14.11
C ALA A 72 -8.40 -1.69 13.96
N ARG A 73 -9.39 -1.79 13.06
CA ARG A 73 -10.42 -0.76 12.86
C ARG A 73 -11.31 -0.58 14.08
N GLU A 74 -11.79 -1.68 14.65
CA GLU A 74 -12.61 -1.65 15.86
C GLU A 74 -11.84 -1.11 17.05
N ALA A 75 -10.58 -1.52 17.21
CA ALA A 75 -9.70 -1.05 18.27
C ALA A 75 -9.19 0.39 18.06
N LYS A 76 -9.50 1.05 16.92
CA LYS A 76 -8.94 2.35 16.49
C LYS A 76 -7.41 2.40 16.60
N ALA A 77 -6.75 1.26 16.39
CA ALA A 77 -5.32 1.09 16.61
C ALA A 77 -4.52 1.55 15.37
N TRP A 78 -4.52 2.87 15.15
CA TRP A 78 -3.92 3.48 13.96
C TRP A 78 -2.50 4.02 14.17
N GLY A 79 -2.02 4.09 15.41
CA GLY A 79 -0.75 4.75 15.75
C GLY A 79 0.49 4.13 15.12
N GLN A 80 0.40 2.90 14.61
CA GLN A 80 1.51 2.22 13.92
C GLN A 80 1.39 2.27 12.39
N LEU A 81 0.39 2.95 11.84
CA LEU A 81 0.28 3.12 10.40
C LEU A 81 1.26 4.20 9.93
N PRO A 82 2.07 3.91 8.90
CA PRO A 82 2.93 4.91 8.31
C PRO A 82 2.08 6.04 7.73
N ASP A 83 2.43 7.28 8.05
CA ASP A 83 1.83 8.47 7.45
C ASP A 83 2.31 8.60 5.99
N ILE A 84 1.39 8.35 5.07
CA ILE A 84 1.63 8.35 3.61
C ILE A 84 0.97 9.56 2.90
N TYR A 85 0.41 10.50 3.66
CA TYR A 85 -0.22 11.73 3.16
C TYR A 85 0.68 12.97 3.27
#